data_AF-A0A432XJL7-F1
#
_entry.id   AF-A0A432XJL7-F1
#
_cell.length_a   1.000
_cell.length_b   1.000
_cell.length_c   1.000
_cell.angle_alpha   90.00
_cell.angle_beta   90.00
_cell.angle_gamma   90.00
#
_symmetry.space_group_name_H-M   'P 1'
#
loop_
_entity.id
_entity.type
_entity.pdbx_description
1 polymer ?
#
loop_
_entity_poly.entity_id
_entity_poly.type
_entity_poly.pdbx_seq_one_letter_code
_entity_poly.pdbx_strand_id
1 'polypeptide(L)'
;MNMSSTNPYLNVLGQLNLDELNIQQAFDYYRQRYQQSELAQQFVAKSCAIDNDVKEHFSVGYCDRTMGKHIPKARTYEGAAIRGSLQRAGLVRATGHELFRGCVVFPTYHENGSVISAVGYRVGRVRTSDKLVVYWRRPEPNAFVDVGLSLARELIHGQAFH
;
A
#
# COMPACT_ATOMS: atom_id res chain seq x y z
N MET A 1 -7.79 -4.23 -42.81
CA MET A 1 -7.54 -5.23 -41.75
C MET A 1 -7.22 -4.49 -40.46
N ASN A 2 -8.03 -4.77 -39.44
CA ASN A 2 -8.10 -4.26 -38.06
C ASN A 2 -7.03 -3.28 -37.56
N MET A 3 -7.46 -2.04 -37.33
CA MET A 3 -6.86 -1.15 -36.34
C MET A 3 -7.20 -1.70 -34.95
N SER A 4 -6.22 -2.26 -34.25
CA SER A 4 -6.31 -2.56 -32.83
C SER A 4 -6.30 -1.25 -32.05
N SER A 5 -7.47 -0.62 -31.94
CA SER A 5 -7.69 0.50 -31.04
C SER A 5 -7.63 -0.04 -29.62
N THR A 6 -6.46 0.02 -28.97
CA THR A 6 -6.34 -0.32 -27.55
C THR A 6 -7.23 0.63 -26.75
N ASN A 7 -8.38 0.15 -26.31
CA ASN A 7 -9.36 0.96 -25.60
C ASN A 7 -8.71 1.48 -24.29
N PRO A 8 -8.49 2.80 -24.14
CA PRO A 8 -7.80 3.36 -22.99
C PRO A 8 -8.51 3.03 -21.66
N TYR A 9 -9.83 2.84 -21.68
CA TYR A 9 -10.60 2.41 -20.52
C TYR A 9 -10.23 1.00 -20.05
N LEU A 10 -9.98 0.06 -20.98
CA LEU A 10 -9.58 -1.31 -20.62
C LEU A 10 -8.20 -1.34 -19.96
N ASN A 11 -7.28 -0.47 -20.39
CA ASN A 11 -5.97 -0.34 -19.77
C ASN A 11 -6.07 0.23 -18.35
N VAL A 12 -6.93 1.24 -18.14
CA VAL A 12 -7.16 1.82 -16.80
C VAL A 12 -7.79 0.78 -15.86
N LEU A 13 -8.82 0.05 -16.32
CA LEU A 13 -9.45 -1.02 -15.54
C LEU A 13 -8.46 -2.15 -15.23
N GLY A 14 -7.65 -2.55 -16.20
CA GLY A 14 -6.59 -3.55 -16.01
C GLY A 14 -5.56 -3.10 -14.97
N GLN A 15 -5.16 -1.84 -14.99
CA GLN A 15 -4.20 -1.28 -14.03
C GLN A 15 -4.78 -1.17 -12.62
N LEU A 16 -6.05 -0.78 -12.47
CA LEU A 16 -6.74 -0.72 -11.18
C LEU A 16 -6.86 -2.11 -10.54
N ASN A 17 -7.20 -3.12 -11.33
CA ASN A 17 -7.25 -4.51 -10.86
C ASN A 17 -5.87 -5.02 -10.42
N LEU A 18 -4.81 -4.66 -11.14
CA LEU A 18 -3.44 -5.04 -10.77
C LEU A 18 -2.98 -4.32 -9.49
N ASP A 19 -3.36 -3.06 -9.32
CA ASP A 19 -3.04 -2.30 -8.10
C ASP A 19 -3.73 -2.89 -6.87
N GLU A 20 -5.00 -3.27 -7.01
CA GLU A 20 -5.73 -3.97 -5.97
C GLU A 20 -5.11 -5.33 -5.62
N LEU A 21 -4.75 -6.12 -6.63
CA LEU A 21 -4.08 -7.41 -6.42
C LEU A 21 -2.76 -7.25 -5.65
N ASN A 22 -1.93 -6.28 -6.03
CA ASN A 22 -0.65 -6.04 -5.37
C ASN A 22 -0.83 -5.56 -3.93
N ILE A 23 -1.84 -4.71 -3.66
CA ILE A 23 -2.21 -4.31 -2.30
C ILE A 23 -2.57 -5.54 -1.47
N GLN A 24 -3.46 -6.40 -1.99
CA GLN A 24 -3.90 -7.60 -1.29
C GLN A 24 -2.71 -8.52 -0.97
N GLN A 25 -1.85 -8.78 -1.95
CA GLN A 25 -0.64 -9.58 -1.78
C GLN A 25 0.32 -9.01 -0.72
N ALA A 26 0.44 -7.69 -0.62
CA ALA A 26 1.27 -7.06 0.42
C ALA A 26 0.73 -7.34 1.82
N PHE A 27 -0.59 -7.23 2.03
CA PHE A 27 -1.21 -7.53 3.32
C PHE A 27 -1.21 -9.01 3.66
N ASP A 28 -1.37 -9.90 2.67
CA ASP A 28 -1.23 -11.34 2.86
C ASP A 28 0.20 -11.72 3.23
N TYR A 29 1.20 -11.08 2.61
CA TYR A 29 2.58 -11.24 3.01
C TYR A 29 2.80 -10.82 4.46
N TYR A 30 2.28 -9.66 4.89
CA TYR A 30 2.36 -9.23 6.28
C TYR A 30 1.72 -10.22 7.24
N ARG A 31 0.55 -10.77 6.91
CA ARG A 31 -0.11 -11.81 7.70
C ARG A 31 0.79 -13.04 7.89
N GLN A 32 1.40 -13.54 6.81
CA GLN A 32 2.33 -14.66 6.88
C GLN A 32 3.53 -14.37 7.77
N ARG A 33 4.11 -13.16 7.66
CA ARG A 33 5.24 -12.74 8.51
C ARG A 33 4.86 -12.62 9.99
N TYR A 34 3.62 -12.24 10.31
CA TYR A 34 3.12 -12.21 11.68
C TYR A 34 3.01 -13.61 12.30
N GLN A 35 2.44 -14.56 11.55
CA GLN A 35 2.31 -15.96 12.00
C GLN A 35 3.67 -16.60 12.31
N GLN A 36 4.73 -16.15 11.66
CA GLN A 36 6.09 -16.66 11.84
C GLN A 36 6.93 -15.85 12.85
N SER A 37 6.35 -14.85 13.52
CA SER A 37 7.09 -13.96 14.41
C SER A 37 6.54 -13.98 15.84
N GLU A 38 7.19 -14.76 16.71
CA GLU A 38 6.89 -14.77 18.14
C GLU A 38 7.02 -13.38 18.77
N LEU A 39 8.04 -12.60 18.35
CA LEU A 39 8.24 -11.22 18.79
C LEU A 39 7.00 -10.35 18.51
N ALA A 40 6.46 -10.43 17.29
CA ALA A 40 5.29 -9.64 16.92
C ALA A 40 4.03 -10.08 17.68
N GLN A 41 3.83 -11.40 17.84
CA GLN A 41 2.69 -11.95 18.58
C GLN A 41 2.74 -11.57 20.06
N GLN A 42 3.92 -11.66 20.70
CA GLN A 42 4.11 -11.23 22.08
C GLN A 42 3.90 -9.72 22.25
N PHE A 43 4.33 -8.91 21.26
CA PHE A 43 4.08 -7.48 21.27
C PHE A 43 2.57 -7.18 21.26
N VAL A 44 1.80 -7.84 20.39
CA VAL A 44 0.34 -7.66 20.32
C VAL A 44 -0.32 -8.08 21.64
N ALA A 45 0.04 -9.24 22.19
CA ALA A 45 -0.53 -9.74 23.43
C ALA A 45 -0.28 -8.79 24.62
N LYS A 46 0.94 -8.22 24.73
CA LYS A 46 1.36 -7.38 25.85
C LYS A 46 1.02 -5.89 25.70
N SER A 47 0.73 -5.42 24.48
CA SER A 47 0.51 -4.00 24.24
C SER A 47 -0.83 -3.54 24.82
N CYS A 48 -0.78 -2.55 25.71
CA CYS A 48 -1.96 -1.84 26.20
C CYS A 48 -2.45 -0.77 25.21
N ALA A 49 -1.64 -0.41 24.22
CA ALA A 49 -1.97 0.60 23.21
C ALA A 49 -2.83 0.04 22.06
N ILE A 50 -3.01 -1.28 22.02
CA ILE A 50 -3.84 -1.97 21.04
C ILE A 50 -5.09 -2.42 21.79
N ASP A 51 -6.25 -1.98 21.30
CA ASP A 51 -7.55 -2.36 21.85
C ASP A 51 -7.74 -3.88 21.79
N ASN A 52 -8.40 -4.46 22.80
CA ASN A 52 -8.60 -5.91 22.87
C ASN A 52 -9.49 -6.41 21.73
N ASP A 53 -10.50 -5.64 21.33
CA ASP A 53 -11.34 -5.96 20.17
C ASP A 53 -10.50 -6.01 18.87
N VAL A 54 -9.46 -5.16 18.80
CA VAL A 54 -8.52 -5.15 17.67
C VAL A 54 -7.61 -6.39 17.67
N LYS A 55 -7.30 -6.95 18.84
CA LYS A 55 -6.50 -8.19 18.98
C LYS A 55 -7.28 -9.43 18.59
N GLU A 56 -8.58 -9.48 18.87
CA GLU A 56 -9.41 -10.67 18.67
C GLU A 56 -10.00 -10.79 17.26
N HIS A 57 -10.23 -9.67 16.57
CA HIS A 57 -11.06 -9.68 15.35
C HIS A 57 -10.36 -9.29 14.05
N PHE A 58 -9.06 -8.99 14.07
CA PHE A 58 -8.38 -8.51 12.87
C PHE A 58 -7.34 -9.48 12.32
N SER A 59 -7.26 -9.47 10.99
CA SER A 59 -6.23 -10.13 10.20
C SER A 59 -4.85 -9.49 10.42
N VAL A 60 -4.26 -9.70 11.59
CA VAL A 60 -2.99 -9.05 11.99
C VAL A 60 -1.86 -9.47 11.06
N GLY A 61 -1.09 -8.48 10.61
CA GLY A 61 0.14 -8.64 9.85
C GLY A 61 1.36 -8.06 10.56
N TYR A 62 2.55 -8.37 10.04
CA TYR A 62 3.81 -7.82 10.51
C TYR A 62 4.68 -7.43 9.32
N CYS A 63 5.00 -6.13 9.22
CA CYS A 63 5.92 -5.62 8.20
C CYS A 63 7.35 -5.72 8.73
N ASP A 64 7.99 -6.87 8.51
CA ASP A 64 9.34 -7.18 8.99
C ASP A 64 10.46 -6.72 8.03
N ARG A 65 10.11 -5.87 7.05
CA ARG A 65 11.04 -5.22 6.12
C ARG A 65 11.59 -6.16 5.02
N THR A 66 10.93 -7.29 4.80
CA THR A 66 11.40 -8.32 3.86
C THR A 66 10.55 -8.46 2.60
N MET A 67 9.36 -7.85 2.54
CA MET A 67 8.47 -7.94 1.36
C MET A 67 9.20 -7.48 0.09
N GLY A 68 9.91 -6.36 0.16
CA GLY A 68 10.65 -5.82 -0.98
C GLY A 68 11.73 -6.75 -1.55
N LYS A 69 12.20 -7.75 -0.78
CA LYS A 69 13.16 -8.78 -1.24
C LYS A 69 12.50 -9.91 -2.02
N HIS A 70 11.19 -10.10 -1.85
CA HIS A 70 10.39 -11.14 -2.51
C HIS A 70 9.76 -10.65 -3.81
N ILE A 71 9.81 -9.34 -4.07
CA ILE A 71 9.43 -8.75 -5.35
C ILE A 71 10.61 -8.85 -6.33
N PRO A 72 10.39 -9.18 -7.62
CA PRO A 72 11.42 -9.17 -8.63
C PRO A 72 12.26 -7.86 -8.65
N LYS A 73 13.46 -7.97 -9.23
CA LYS A 73 14.41 -6.85 -9.30
C LYS A 73 13.76 -5.67 -10.02
N ALA A 74 13.96 -4.45 -9.51
CA ALA A 74 13.36 -3.23 -10.08
C ALA A 74 13.73 -2.95 -11.55
N ARG A 75 14.80 -3.58 -12.07
CA ARG A 75 15.21 -3.49 -13.48
C ARG A 75 14.39 -4.37 -14.43
N THR A 76 13.59 -5.30 -13.91
CA THR A 76 12.68 -6.11 -14.73
C THR A 76 11.34 -5.38 -14.84
N TYR A 77 10.65 -5.60 -15.95
CA TYR A 77 9.33 -5.00 -16.18
C TYR A 77 8.35 -5.32 -15.03
N GLU A 78 8.25 -6.60 -14.66
CA GLU A 78 7.40 -7.07 -13.57
C GLU A 78 7.77 -6.44 -12.22
N GLY A 79 9.06 -6.42 -11.88
CA GLY A 79 9.53 -5.86 -10.61
C GLY A 79 9.29 -4.35 -10.52
N ALA A 80 9.47 -3.63 -11.63
CA ALA A 80 9.13 -2.21 -11.74
C ALA A 80 7.62 -1.98 -11.59
N ALA A 81 6.79 -2.79 -12.25
CA ALA A 81 5.34 -2.67 -12.22
C ALA A 81 4.76 -2.86 -10.82
N ILE A 82 5.16 -3.93 -10.11
CA ILE A 82 4.70 -4.20 -8.73
C ILE A 82 5.15 -3.09 -7.78
N ARG A 83 6.41 -2.63 -7.88
CA ARG A 83 6.92 -1.55 -7.01
C ARG A 83 6.21 -0.24 -7.28
N GLY A 84 5.99 0.11 -8.56
CA GLY A 84 5.24 1.31 -8.94
C GLY A 84 3.80 1.26 -8.45
N SER A 85 3.16 0.09 -8.53
CA SER A 85 1.83 -0.16 -7.99
C SER A 85 1.75 0.09 -6.48
N LEU A 86 2.64 -0.54 -5.71
CA LEU A 86 2.69 -0.35 -4.26
C LEU A 86 3.10 1.08 -3.85
N GLN A 87 3.85 1.79 -4.69
CA GLN A 87 4.18 3.20 -4.50
C GLN A 87 2.97 4.10 -4.72
N ARG A 88 2.20 3.89 -5.81
CA ARG A 88 0.94 4.61 -6.03
C ARG A 88 -0.07 4.37 -4.92
N ALA A 89 -0.12 3.13 -4.42
CA ALA A 89 -0.94 2.76 -3.26
C ALA A 89 -0.42 3.36 -1.94
N GLY A 90 0.79 3.91 -1.88
CA GLY A 90 1.39 4.49 -0.67
C GLY A 90 1.94 3.46 0.34
N LEU A 91 1.96 2.17 -0.01
CA LEU A 91 2.52 1.10 0.84
C LEU A 91 4.05 1.02 0.75
N VAL A 92 4.62 1.51 -0.34
CA VAL A 92 6.07 1.67 -0.54
C VAL A 92 6.38 3.14 -0.77
N ARG A 93 7.39 3.68 -0.08
CA ARG A 93 7.83 5.07 -0.23
C ARG A 93 8.64 5.25 -1.52
N ALA A 94 8.82 6.50 -1.94
CA ALA A 94 9.72 6.85 -3.05
C ALA A 94 11.15 6.29 -2.85
N THR A 95 11.63 6.22 -1.60
CA THR A 95 12.93 5.66 -1.23
C THR A 95 13.00 4.12 -1.35
N GLY A 96 11.90 3.45 -1.71
CA GLY A 96 11.79 1.99 -1.78
C GLY A 96 11.53 1.30 -0.43
N HIS A 97 11.42 2.05 0.66
CA HIS A 97 11.10 1.48 1.98
C HIS A 97 9.60 1.26 2.14
N GLU A 98 9.24 0.16 2.77
CA GLU A 98 7.86 -0.13 3.17
C GLU A 98 7.33 0.92 4.17
N LEU A 99 6.07 1.32 4.04
CA LEU A 99 5.44 2.32 4.90
C LEU A 99 5.43 1.86 6.37
N PHE A 100 5.04 0.61 6.59
CA PHE A 100 4.86 -0.02 7.90
C PHE A 100 6.13 -0.64 8.47
N ARG A 101 7.32 -0.27 7.98
CA ARG A 101 8.61 -0.85 8.34
C ARG A 101 8.77 -1.11 9.86
N GLY A 102 8.72 -2.36 10.30
CA GLY A 102 8.83 -2.78 11.70
C GLY A 102 7.57 -2.54 12.55
N CYS A 103 6.39 -2.55 11.93
CA CYS A 103 5.10 -2.44 12.63
C CYS A 103 4.34 -3.77 12.56
N VAL A 104 3.59 -4.10 13.62
CA VAL A 104 2.40 -4.95 13.49
C VAL A 104 1.29 -4.13 12.86
N VAL A 105 0.52 -4.72 11.95
CA VAL A 105 -0.40 -4.02 11.05
C VAL A 105 -1.79 -4.61 11.19
N PHE A 106 -2.78 -3.75 11.37
CA PHE A 106 -4.19 -4.08 11.52
C PHE A 106 -4.96 -3.48 10.34
N PRO A 107 -5.21 -4.28 9.28
CA PRO A 107 -5.97 -3.84 8.12
C PRO A 107 -7.48 -3.80 8.41
N THR A 108 -8.16 -2.81 7.83
CA THR A 108 -9.62 -2.73 7.73
C THR A 108 -10.01 -3.09 6.30
N TYR A 109 -10.99 -3.99 6.17
CA TYR A 109 -11.51 -4.46 4.89
C TYR A 109 -12.89 -3.87 4.61
N HIS A 110 -13.18 -3.67 3.33
CA HIS A 110 -14.52 -3.43 2.84
C HIS A 110 -15.28 -4.76 2.69
N GLU A 111 -16.60 -4.72 2.52
CA GLU A 111 -17.46 -5.91 2.42
C GLU A 111 -17.07 -6.86 1.28
N ASN A 112 -16.49 -6.31 0.21
CA ASN A 112 -15.99 -7.07 -0.94
C ASN A 112 -14.61 -7.71 -0.72
N GLY A 113 -14.04 -7.58 0.49
CA GLY A 113 -12.73 -8.11 0.85
C GLY A 113 -11.54 -7.22 0.49
N SER A 114 -11.74 -6.04 -0.11
CA SER A 114 -10.66 -5.12 -0.42
C SER A 114 -10.13 -4.42 0.83
N VAL A 115 -8.81 -4.24 0.95
CA VAL A 115 -8.21 -3.45 2.04
C VAL A 115 -8.44 -1.95 1.81
N ILE A 116 -9.09 -1.26 2.76
CA ILE A 116 -9.41 0.18 2.65
C ILE A 116 -8.54 1.07 3.55
N SER A 117 -8.05 0.53 4.66
CA SER A 117 -7.13 1.23 5.55
C SER A 117 -6.34 0.25 6.39
N ALA A 118 -5.29 0.74 7.04
CA ALA A 118 -4.55 -0.03 8.02
C ALA A 118 -3.91 0.87 9.07
N VAL A 119 -3.82 0.35 10.30
CA VAL A 119 -3.09 0.99 11.41
C VAL A 119 -1.92 0.10 11.79
N GLY A 120 -0.74 0.70 11.92
CA GLY A 120 0.50 0.00 12.23
C GLY A 120 1.13 0.48 13.53
N TYR A 121 1.40 -0.43 14.46
CA TYR A 121 2.08 -0.14 15.72
C TYR A 121 3.53 -0.61 15.68
N ARG A 122 4.47 0.29 15.93
CA ARG A 122 5.91 0.00 15.84
C ARG A 122 6.32 -1.00 16.92
N VAL A 123 7.04 -2.04 16.50
CA VAL A 123 7.61 -3.06 17.39
C VAL A 123 9.07 -2.74 17.69
N GLY A 124 9.49 -2.93 18.95
CA GLY A 124 10.88 -2.84 19.37
C GLY A 124 11.34 -1.43 19.73
N ARG A 125 12.66 -1.19 19.66
CA ARG A 125 13.26 0.09 20.09
C ARG A 125 12.96 1.19 19.08
N VAL A 126 12.21 2.18 19.53
CA VAL A 126 11.77 3.34 18.75
C VAL A 126 12.71 4.51 19.05
N ARG A 127 13.21 5.19 18.01
CA ARG A 127 13.97 6.44 18.20
C ARG A 127 13.02 7.57 18.54
N THR A 128 13.49 8.63 19.18
CA THR A 128 12.66 9.79 19.55
C THR A 128 11.90 10.40 18.36
N SER A 129 12.46 10.32 17.16
CA SER A 129 11.85 10.82 15.92
C SER A 129 10.89 9.86 15.22
N ASP A 130 10.83 8.59 15.65
CA ASP A 130 10.04 7.57 14.97
C ASP A 130 8.57 7.67 15.37
N LYS A 131 7.68 7.61 14.37
CA LYS A 131 6.23 7.50 14.63
C LYS A 131 5.91 6.13 15.23
N LEU A 132 5.35 6.12 16.44
CA LEU A 132 4.90 4.93 17.15
C LEU A 132 3.71 4.25 16.44
N VAL A 133 2.79 5.07 15.93
CA VAL A 133 1.62 4.63 15.17
C VAL A 133 1.71 5.18 13.75
N VAL A 134 1.47 4.31 12.77
CA VAL A 134 1.45 4.64 11.34
C VAL A 134 0.05 4.37 10.83
N TYR A 135 -0.50 5.32 10.08
CA TYR A 135 -1.80 5.17 9.45
C TYR A 135 -1.63 5.09 7.95
N TRP A 136 -2.43 4.25 7.33
CA TRP A 136 -2.57 4.16 5.88
C TRP A 136 -4.05 4.12 5.54
N ARG A 137 -4.43 4.88 4.51
CA ARG A 137 -5.74 4.81 3.87
C ARG A 137 -5.49 4.57 2.39
N ARG A 138 -6.23 3.64 1.80
CA ARG A 138 -6.14 3.37 0.36
C ARG A 138 -6.40 4.69 -0.38
N PRO A 139 -5.50 5.09 -1.29
CA PRO A 139 -5.76 6.25 -2.13
C PRO A 139 -6.99 5.99 -2.98
N GLU A 140 -7.88 6.98 -3.06
CA GLU A 140 -9.01 6.91 -3.99
C GLU A 140 -8.46 6.77 -5.42
N PRO A 141 -9.06 5.92 -6.28
CA PRO A 141 -8.63 5.75 -7.67
C PRO A 141 -8.45 7.08 -8.43
N ASN A 142 -9.25 8.10 -8.07
CA ASN A 142 -9.27 9.41 -8.71
C ASN A 142 -8.31 10.44 -8.07
N ALA A 143 -7.63 10.12 -6.96
CA ALA A 143 -6.76 11.06 -6.25
C ALA A 143 -5.62 11.63 -7.12
N PHE A 144 -5.24 10.91 -8.19
CA PHE A 144 -4.25 11.35 -9.17
C PHE A 144 -4.87 11.97 -10.44
N VAL A 145 -6.17 11.74 -10.68
CA VAL A 145 -6.89 12.31 -11.84
C VAL A 145 -7.11 13.80 -11.65
N ASP A 146 -7.46 14.25 -10.44
CA ASP A 146 -7.73 15.66 -10.16
C ASP A 146 -6.48 16.54 -10.31
N VAL A 147 -5.32 16.05 -9.86
CA VAL A 147 -4.03 16.75 -10.01
C VAL A 147 -3.62 16.82 -11.48
N GLY A 148 -3.79 15.73 -12.24
CA GLY A 148 -3.50 15.70 -13.67
C GLY A 148 -4.44 16.60 -14.50
N LEU A 149 -5.75 16.61 -14.16
CA LEU A 149 -6.73 17.48 -14.82
C LEU A 149 -6.50 18.96 -14.51
N SER A 150 -6.12 19.29 -13.27
CA SER A 150 -5.74 20.64 -12.86
C SER A 150 -4.59 21.18 -13.72
N LEU A 151 -3.53 20.39 -13.86
CA LEU A 151 -2.34 20.76 -14.64
C LEU A 151 -2.64 20.86 -16.14
N ALA A 152 -3.47 19.96 -16.67
CA ALA A 152 -3.89 20.00 -18.08
C ALA A 152 -4.77 21.23 -18.39
N ARG A 153 -5.65 21.63 -17.46
CA ARG A 153 -6.47 22.85 -17.59
C ARG A 153 -5.60 24.11 -17.58
N GLU A 154 -4.59 24.18 -16.72
CA GLU A 154 -3.64 25.31 -16.71
C GLU A 154 -2.84 25.42 -18.02
N LEU A 155 -2.41 24.29 -18.59
CA LEU A 155 -1.72 24.26 -19.89
C LEU A 155 -2.63 24.71 -21.05
N ILE A 156 -3.90 24.32 -21.04
CA ILE A 156 -4.87 24.72 -22.06
C ILE A 156 -5.19 26.22 -21.96
N HIS A 157 -5.32 26.77 -20.75
CA HIS A 157 -5.52 28.20 -20.55
C HIS A 157 -4.28 29.05 -20.84
N GLY A 158 -3.07 28.50 -20.65
CA GLY A 158 -1.81 29.16 -21.01
C GLY A 158 -1.55 29.27 -22.52
N GLN A 159 -2.23 28.47 -23.36
CA GLN A 159 -2.09 28.51 -24.82
C GLN A 159 -3.15 29.36 -25.53
N ALA A 160 -4.12 29.92 -24.79
CA ALA A 160 -5.20 30.76 -25.35
C ALA A 160 -4.88 32.28 -25.36
N PHE A 161 -3.69 32.68 -24.87
CA PHE A 161 -3.20 34.05 -24.90
C PHE A 161 -1.85 34.11 -25.64
N HIS A 162 -1.87 33.86 -26.95
CA HIS A 162 -0.84 34.31 -27.89
C HIS A 162 -1.44 34.57 -29.27
#